data_AF-A0A7X7VDR2-F1
#
_entry.id   AF-A0A7X7VDR2-F1
#
_cell.length_a   1.000
_cell.length_b   1.000
_cell.length_c   1.000
_cell.angle_alpha   90.00
_cell.angle_beta   90.00
_cell.angle_gamma   90.00
#
_symmetry.space_group_name_H-M   'P 1'
#
loop_
_entity.id
_entity.type
_entity.pdbx_description
1 polymer ?
#
loop_
_entity_poly.entity_id
_entity_poly.type
_entity_poly.pdbx_seq_one_letter_code
_entity_poly.pdbx_strand_id
1 'polypeptide(L)'
;MSEHTDRCPECRAEADAYDRLVRETEAVKAEIRRAADSVDWESLPGLIADRALAGRGRTDGRERAAWPVSWPAFLRMKPALAGLAAGLVVGAAAMYLALRAPADRAGRAEGYSASGEFLDRAELEMARRVTVDYLEKSQYMLLDVLEPGGAGPSVPPELRTERARELLQKKRYINAQLERFQMAKAKALCDQIELLFRELAQLGGGLPEAELARLRGLAEERQLLLKINLVKKELTSGV
;
A
#
# COMPACT_ATOMS: atom_id res chain seq x y z
N MET A 1 26.55 -23.02 -20.86
CA MET A 1 26.07 -22.99 -19.45
C MET A 1 25.75 -24.39 -18.93
N SER A 2 24.94 -25.20 -19.62
CA SER A 2 24.61 -26.59 -19.21
C SER A 2 25.83 -27.52 -19.11
N GLU A 3 26.77 -27.46 -20.06
CA GLU A 3 27.98 -28.32 -20.03
C GLU A 3 28.92 -28.04 -18.86
N HIS A 4 28.86 -26.86 -18.24
CA HIS A 4 29.71 -26.49 -17.12
C HIS A 4 29.16 -27.03 -15.79
N THR A 5 27.85 -26.94 -15.59
CA THR A 5 27.12 -27.57 -14.48
C THR A 5 27.27 -29.11 -14.47
N ASP A 6 27.47 -29.73 -15.63
CA ASP A 6 27.73 -31.17 -15.69
C ASP A 6 29.16 -31.56 -15.31
N ARG A 7 30.15 -30.67 -15.45
CA ARG A 7 31.56 -30.98 -15.15
C ARG A 7 32.04 -30.48 -13.78
N CYS A 8 31.42 -29.44 -13.23
CA CYS A 8 31.80 -28.87 -11.94
C CYS A 8 30.84 -29.33 -10.82
N PRO A 9 31.32 -30.05 -9.78
CA PRO A 9 30.48 -30.55 -8.70
C PRO A 9 29.89 -29.43 -7.83
N GLU A 10 30.59 -28.30 -7.65
CA GLU A 10 30.09 -27.15 -6.89
C GLU A 10 28.94 -26.45 -7.62
N CYS A 11 29.09 -26.19 -8.92
CA CYS A 11 28.02 -25.58 -9.73
C CYS A 11 26.80 -26.50 -9.87
N ARG A 12 27.00 -27.82 -9.85
CA ARG A 12 25.90 -28.79 -9.83
C ARG A 12 25.13 -28.74 -8.51
N ALA A 13 25.85 -28.73 -7.38
CA ALA A 13 25.24 -28.64 -6.06
C ALA A 13 24.45 -27.33 -5.87
N GLU A 14 24.96 -26.23 -6.41
CA GLU A 14 24.26 -24.95 -6.40
C GLU A 14 22.99 -24.98 -7.27
N ALA A 15 23.07 -25.53 -8.48
CA ALA A 15 21.91 -25.71 -9.35
C ALA A 15 20.82 -26.59 -8.70
N ASP A 16 21.21 -27.70 -8.07
CA ASP A 16 20.28 -28.60 -7.36
C ASP A 16 19.62 -27.93 -6.16
N ALA A 17 20.32 -27.00 -5.48
CA ALA A 17 19.78 -26.22 -4.39
C ALA A 17 18.71 -25.22 -4.86
N TYR A 18 18.97 -24.52 -5.98
CA TYR A 18 17.97 -23.65 -6.60
C TYR A 18 16.74 -24.44 -7.07
N ASP A 19 16.96 -25.60 -7.70
CA ASP A 19 15.88 -26.44 -8.20
C ASP A 19 14.99 -26.96 -7.07
N ARG A 20 15.57 -27.24 -5.89
CA ARG A 20 14.83 -27.60 -4.68
C ARG A 20 13.97 -26.46 -4.16
N LEU A 21 14.52 -25.24 -4.08
CA LEU A 21 13.78 -24.04 -3.65
C LEU A 21 12.61 -23.72 -4.59
N VAL A 22 12.80 -23.88 -5.90
CA VAL A 22 11.73 -23.67 -6.89
C VAL A 22 10.61 -24.70 -6.71
N ARG A 23 10.94 -25.97 -6.44
CA ARG A 23 9.92 -27.00 -6.19
C ARG A 23 9.14 -26.76 -4.89
N GLU A 24 9.82 -26.33 -3.83
CA GLU A 24 9.18 -25.99 -2.55
C GLU A 24 8.22 -24.79 -2.71
N THR A 25 8.60 -23.78 -3.50
CA THR A 25 7.76 -22.61 -3.77
C THR A 25 6.58 -22.93 -4.70
N GLU A 26 6.71 -23.84 -5.65
CA GLU A 26 5.59 -24.30 -6.49
C GLU A 26 4.51 -25.04 -5.67
N ALA A 27 4.89 -25.79 -4.63
CA ALA A 27 3.92 -26.42 -3.72
C ALA A 27 3.09 -25.37 -2.97
N VAL A 28 3.74 -24.32 -2.44
CA VAL A 28 3.08 -23.19 -1.77
C VAL A 28 2.18 -22.41 -2.74
N LYS A 29 2.65 -22.18 -3.97
CA LYS A 29 1.87 -21.51 -5.02
C LYS A 29 0.61 -22.28 -5.40
N ALA A 30 0.68 -23.61 -5.45
CA ALA A 30 -0.48 -24.47 -5.69
C ALA A 30 -1.49 -24.45 -4.52
N GLU A 31 -1.01 -24.29 -3.29
CA GLU A 31 -1.87 -24.09 -2.12
C GLU A 31 -2.55 -22.72 -2.12
N ILE A 32 -1.79 -21.65 -2.39
CA ILE A 32 -2.32 -20.28 -2.52
C ILE A 32 -3.36 -20.20 -3.64
N ARG A 33 -3.13 -20.85 -4.79
CA ARG A 33 -4.12 -20.89 -5.88
C ARG A 33 -5.39 -21.62 -5.48
N ARG A 34 -5.29 -22.79 -4.82
CA ARG A 34 -6.47 -23.50 -4.29
C ARG A 34 -7.24 -22.66 -3.27
N ALA A 35 -6.54 -21.92 -2.42
CA ALA A 35 -7.17 -21.00 -1.48
C ALA A 35 -7.84 -19.82 -2.22
N ALA A 36 -7.18 -19.24 -3.23
CA ALA A 36 -7.73 -18.16 -4.04
C ALA A 36 -8.97 -18.59 -4.85
N ASP A 37 -9.00 -19.82 -5.36
CA ASP A 37 -10.14 -20.37 -6.10
C ASP A 37 -11.34 -20.63 -5.18
N SER A 38 -11.10 -20.84 -3.88
CA SER A 38 -12.16 -21.02 -2.87
C SER A 38 -12.82 -19.71 -2.42
N VAL A 39 -12.22 -18.57 -2.79
CA VAL A 39 -12.73 -17.24 -2.44
C VAL A 39 -13.62 -16.74 -3.57
N ASP A 40 -14.86 -16.40 -3.23
CA ASP A 40 -15.79 -15.73 -4.16
C ASP A 40 -15.40 -14.25 -4.29
N TRP A 41 -14.56 -13.96 -5.28
CA TRP A 41 -14.08 -12.61 -5.58
C TRP A 41 -15.18 -11.66 -6.07
N GLU A 42 -16.32 -12.17 -6.53
CA GLU A 42 -17.42 -11.34 -7.02
C GLU A 42 -18.23 -10.75 -5.86
N SER A 43 -18.44 -11.52 -4.78
CA SER A 43 -19.21 -11.04 -3.62
C SER A 43 -18.35 -10.33 -2.56
N LEU A 44 -17.03 -10.54 -2.55
CA LEU A 44 -16.11 -10.01 -1.55
C LEU A 44 -16.07 -8.46 -1.47
N PRO A 45 -16.07 -7.69 -2.58
CA PRO A 45 -16.13 -6.23 -2.52
C PRO A 45 -17.43 -5.70 -1.89
N GLY A 46 -18.56 -6.35 -2.19
CA GLY A 46 -19.87 -6.00 -1.61
C GLY A 46 -19.88 -6.22 -0.09
N LEU A 47 -19.35 -7.37 0.37
CA LEU A 47 -19.24 -7.69 1.78
C LEU A 47 -18.32 -6.71 2.54
N ILE A 48 -17.23 -6.24 1.92
CA ILE A 48 -16.34 -5.23 2.50
C ILE A 48 -17.06 -3.87 2.59
N ALA A 49 -17.76 -3.46 1.53
CA ALA A 49 -18.50 -2.20 1.50
C ALA A 49 -19.61 -2.17 2.56
N ASP A 50 -20.39 -3.25 2.66
CA ASP A 50 -21.47 -3.39 3.65
C ASP A 50 -20.93 -3.37 5.08
N ARG A 51 -19.78 -4.01 5.33
CA ARG A 51 -19.15 -4.01 6.64
C ARG A 51 -18.53 -2.67 7.01
N ALA A 52 -17.95 -1.94 6.05
CA ALA A 52 -17.44 -0.59 6.26
C ALA A 52 -18.56 0.41 6.57
N LEU A 53 -19.71 0.28 5.91
CA LEU A 53 -20.91 1.08 6.17
C LEU A 53 -21.55 0.72 7.52
N ALA A 54 -21.67 -0.56 7.84
CA ALA A 54 -22.18 -1.02 9.14
C ALA A 54 -21.27 -0.67 10.32
N GLY A 55 -19.96 -0.54 10.09
CA GLY A 55 -18.97 -0.09 11.07
C GLY A 55 -19.09 1.40 11.42
N ARG A 56 -19.54 2.25 10.49
CA ARG A 56 -19.79 3.68 10.75
C ARG A 56 -21.01 3.93 11.64
N GLY A 57 -21.93 2.98 11.76
CA GLY A 57 -23.15 3.14 12.55
C GLY A 57 -23.00 2.92 14.06
N ARG A 58 -21.83 2.50 14.56
CA ARG A 58 -21.62 2.16 15.98
C ARG A 58 -20.88 3.21 16.81
N THR A 59 -20.45 4.32 16.23
CA THR A 59 -19.78 5.41 16.97
C THR A 59 -20.56 6.74 17.05
N ASP A 60 -21.80 6.82 16.56
CA ASP A 60 -22.66 7.98 16.79
C ASP A 60 -23.65 7.72 17.94
N GLY A 61 -23.08 7.57 19.13
CA GLY A 61 -23.78 7.69 20.38
C GLY A 61 -23.67 9.11 20.93
N ARG A 62 -24.37 10.10 20.33
CA ARG A 62 -24.74 11.34 21.05
C ARG A 62 -25.83 12.14 20.33
N GLU A 63 -26.84 12.53 21.12
CA GLU A 63 -27.75 13.67 20.92
C GLU A 63 -28.76 13.59 19.76
N ARG A 64 -29.81 12.76 19.97
CA ARG A 64 -31.13 13.05 19.39
C ARG A 64 -31.72 14.28 20.10
N ALA A 65 -31.41 15.45 19.57
CA ALA A 65 -32.14 16.68 19.86
C ALA A 65 -33.63 16.45 19.58
N ALA A 66 -34.45 16.72 20.60
CA ALA A 66 -35.89 16.71 20.50
C ALA A 66 -36.36 17.75 19.48
N TRP A 67 -36.81 17.29 18.32
CA TRP A 67 -37.55 18.13 17.39
C TRP A 67 -39.00 18.21 17.84
N PRO A 68 -39.60 19.40 17.99
CA PRO A 68 -41.01 19.48 18.28
C PRO A 68 -41.79 19.05 17.04
N VAL A 69 -42.62 18.04 17.22
CA VAL A 69 -43.67 17.63 16.29
C VAL A 69 -44.66 18.79 16.19
N SER A 70 -44.53 19.59 15.14
CA SER A 70 -45.54 20.57 14.75
C SER A 70 -45.97 20.31 13.32
N TRP A 71 -46.94 19.40 13.17
CA TRP A 71 -47.91 19.42 12.07
C TRP A 71 -49.29 19.44 12.72
N PRO A 72 -50.22 20.31 12.25
CA PRO A 72 -50.70 20.18 10.88
C PRO A 72 -51.00 21.54 10.22
N ALA A 73 -50.29 21.87 9.15
CA ALA A 73 -50.67 23.00 8.27
C ALA A 73 -50.77 22.61 6.78
N PHE A 74 -50.44 21.38 6.41
CA PHE A 74 -50.39 20.97 5.00
C PHE A 74 -51.66 20.28 4.48
N LEU A 75 -52.68 20.10 5.33
CA LEU A 75 -53.95 19.45 4.97
C LEU A 75 -54.94 20.36 4.20
N ARG A 76 -54.44 21.42 3.56
CA ARG A 76 -55.27 22.38 2.80
C ARG A 76 -54.86 22.53 1.34
N MET A 77 -54.34 21.47 0.73
CA MET A 77 -54.09 21.39 -0.71
C MET A 77 -55.07 20.42 -1.38
N LYS A 78 -55.48 20.81 -2.61
CA LYS A 78 -56.50 20.19 -3.46
C LYS A 78 -56.41 18.64 -3.47
N PRO A 79 -57.55 17.92 -3.45
CA PRO A 79 -57.62 16.46 -3.29
C PRO A 79 -56.88 15.65 -4.36
N ALA A 80 -56.49 16.26 -5.49
CA ALA A 80 -55.72 15.62 -6.55
C ALA A 80 -54.23 15.39 -6.18
N LEU A 81 -53.62 16.23 -5.34
CA LEU A 81 -52.19 16.11 -4.97
C LEU A 81 -51.94 15.14 -3.81
N ALA A 82 -52.93 14.96 -2.93
CA ALA A 82 -52.85 14.02 -1.81
C ALA A 82 -52.79 12.55 -2.29
N GLY A 83 -53.49 12.23 -3.38
CA GLY A 83 -53.45 10.88 -3.96
C GLY A 83 -52.09 10.50 -4.56
N LEU A 84 -51.40 11.47 -5.17
CA LEU A 84 -50.09 11.25 -5.80
C LEU A 84 -48.99 11.08 -4.74
N ALA A 85 -49.02 11.87 -3.68
CA ALA A 85 -48.09 11.73 -2.56
C ALA A 85 -48.31 10.42 -1.79
N ALA A 86 -49.57 10.03 -1.55
CA ALA A 86 -49.89 8.75 -0.92
C ALA A 86 -49.44 7.55 -1.78
N GLY A 87 -49.65 7.61 -3.09
CA GLY A 87 -49.16 6.60 -4.03
C GLY A 87 -47.64 6.46 -4.04
N LEU A 88 -46.91 7.59 -3.99
CA LEU A 88 -45.44 7.59 -3.95
C LEU A 88 -44.90 7.00 -2.65
N VAL A 89 -45.49 7.33 -1.50
CA VAL A 89 -45.07 6.81 -0.19
C VAL A 89 -45.35 5.31 -0.08
N VAL A 90 -46.53 4.86 -0.54
CA VAL A 90 -46.88 3.42 -0.52
C VAL A 90 -46.02 2.63 -1.51
N GLY A 91 -45.77 3.16 -2.71
CA GLY A 91 -44.88 2.56 -3.69
C GLY A 91 -43.42 2.46 -3.20
N ALA A 92 -42.91 3.52 -2.56
CA ALA A 92 -41.57 3.51 -1.98
C ALA A 92 -41.45 2.54 -0.79
N ALA A 93 -42.48 2.45 0.05
CA ALA A 93 -42.51 1.50 1.16
C ALA A 93 -42.58 0.04 0.67
N ALA A 94 -43.36 -0.25 -0.36
CA ALA A 94 -43.45 -1.57 -0.97
C ALA A 94 -42.13 -1.97 -1.66
N MET A 95 -41.50 -1.04 -2.39
CA MET A 95 -40.18 -1.25 -3.02
C MET A 95 -39.10 -1.49 -1.95
N TYR A 96 -39.12 -0.73 -0.86
CA TYR A 96 -38.20 -0.89 0.25
C TYR A 96 -38.37 -2.24 0.95
N LEU A 97 -39.60 -2.71 1.15
CA LEU A 97 -39.87 -4.02 1.73
C LEU A 97 -39.50 -5.19 0.80
N ALA A 98 -39.67 -5.03 -0.51
CA ALA A 98 -39.24 -6.01 -1.50
C ALA A 98 -37.70 -6.13 -1.58
N LEU A 99 -36.98 -5.00 -1.53
CA LEU A 99 -35.51 -4.98 -1.47
C LEU A 99 -34.96 -5.42 -0.11
N ARG A 100 -35.76 -5.31 0.97
CA ARG A 100 -35.41 -5.74 2.33
C ARG A 100 -35.87 -7.15 2.65
N ALA A 101 -36.25 -7.96 1.64
CA ALA A 101 -36.54 -9.37 1.85
C ALA A 101 -35.37 -10.04 2.59
N PRO A 102 -35.59 -10.58 3.81
CA PRO A 102 -34.51 -11.12 4.62
C PRO A 102 -34.05 -12.42 3.98
N ALA A 103 -32.81 -12.43 3.50
CA ALA A 103 -32.13 -13.67 3.18
C ALA A 103 -31.96 -14.44 4.50
N ASP A 104 -32.86 -15.39 4.72
CA ASP A 104 -32.74 -16.44 5.73
C ASP A 104 -31.48 -17.24 5.39
N ARG A 105 -30.34 -16.84 5.96
CA ARG A 105 -29.14 -17.69 6.02
C ARG A 105 -28.69 -17.77 7.45
N ALA A 106 -29.36 -18.69 8.15
CA ALA A 106 -28.73 -19.57 9.11
C ALA A 106 -27.47 -20.18 8.48
N GLY A 107 -26.35 -19.52 8.71
CA GLY A 107 -25.02 -19.96 8.32
C GLY A 107 -24.08 -19.19 9.19
N ARG A 108 -23.81 -19.72 10.38
CA ARG A 108 -22.79 -19.23 11.30
C ARG A 108 -21.49 -19.17 10.52
N ALA A 109 -21.20 -18.01 9.95
CA ALA A 109 -19.91 -17.71 9.37
C ALA A 109 -18.94 -17.67 10.54
N GLU A 110 -18.21 -18.76 10.74
CA GLU A 110 -16.86 -18.73 11.31
C GLU A 110 -15.98 -17.92 10.36
N GLY A 111 -16.26 -16.62 10.25
CA GLY A 111 -15.35 -15.68 9.63
C GLY A 111 -14.13 -15.63 10.51
N TYR A 112 -12.96 -15.92 9.95
CA TYR A 112 -11.68 -15.66 10.59
C TYR A 112 -11.62 -14.18 10.95
N SER A 113 -12.00 -13.86 12.18
CA SER A 113 -11.85 -12.55 12.77
C SER A 113 -10.42 -12.45 13.26
N ALA A 114 -9.54 -11.88 12.45
CA ALA A 114 -8.31 -11.32 12.99
C ALA A 114 -8.70 -10.12 13.87
N SER A 115 -8.11 -10.01 15.07
CA SER A 115 -8.28 -8.80 15.88
C SER A 115 -7.75 -7.59 15.10
N GLY A 116 -8.37 -6.42 15.28
CA GLY A 116 -7.87 -5.18 14.66
C GLY A 116 -6.39 -4.94 14.94
N GLU A 117 -5.92 -5.34 16.13
CA GLU A 117 -4.51 -5.30 16.54
C GLU A 117 -3.59 -6.19 15.68
N PHE A 118 -4.06 -7.36 15.23
CA PHE A 118 -3.30 -8.21 14.32
C PHE A 118 -3.17 -7.57 12.94
N LEU A 119 -4.25 -6.97 12.44
CA LEU A 119 -4.24 -6.26 11.16
C LEU A 119 -3.32 -5.04 11.22
N ASP A 120 -3.41 -4.22 12.28
CA ASP A 120 -2.54 -3.07 12.45
C ASP A 120 -1.06 -3.48 12.55
N ARG A 121 -0.75 -4.60 13.22
CA ARG A 121 0.61 -5.15 13.26
C ARG A 121 1.08 -5.63 11.88
N ALA A 122 0.22 -6.32 11.14
CA ALA A 122 0.54 -6.78 9.79
C ALA A 122 0.78 -5.59 8.84
N GLU A 123 -0.04 -4.55 8.93
CA GLU A 123 0.12 -3.31 8.16
C GLU A 123 1.41 -2.56 8.53
N LEU A 124 1.75 -2.50 9.83
CA LEU A 124 3.03 -1.93 10.29
C LEU A 124 4.23 -2.68 9.71
N GLU A 125 4.22 -4.01 9.76
CA GLU A 125 5.29 -4.84 9.20
C GLU A 125 5.39 -4.68 7.68
N MET A 126 4.26 -4.54 7.00
CA MET A 126 4.23 -4.24 5.56
C MET A 126 4.83 -2.84 5.28
N ALA A 127 4.46 -1.83 6.05
CA ALA A 127 4.99 -0.48 5.92
C ALA A 127 6.51 -0.42 6.18
N ARG A 128 7.01 -1.17 7.17
CA ARG A 128 8.45 -1.35 7.45
C ARG A 128 9.16 -1.92 6.23
N ARG A 129 8.67 -3.04 5.68
CA ARG A 129 9.26 -3.68 4.49
C ARG A 129 9.29 -2.78 3.27
N VAL A 130 8.18 -2.09 2.99
CA VAL A 130 8.07 -1.16 1.86
C VAL A 130 9.05 0.01 2.01
N THR A 131 9.21 0.52 3.24
CA THR A 131 10.18 1.59 3.55
C THR A 131 11.61 1.10 3.37
N VAL A 132 11.94 -0.11 3.84
CA VAL A 132 13.27 -0.72 3.63
C VAL A 132 13.57 -0.87 2.14
N ASP A 133 12.63 -1.38 1.34
CA ASP A 133 12.78 -1.52 -0.11
C ASP A 133 12.95 -0.15 -0.81
N TYR A 134 12.29 0.90 -0.32
CA TYR A 134 12.54 2.26 -0.80
C TYR A 134 13.96 2.76 -0.47
N LEU A 135 14.41 2.57 0.77
CA LEU A 135 15.74 3.00 1.21
C LEU A 135 16.85 2.24 0.49
N GLU A 136 16.65 0.96 0.21
CA GLU A 136 17.57 0.13 -0.55
C GLU A 136 17.73 0.59 -2.01
N LYS A 137 16.61 0.81 -2.71
CA LYS A 137 16.67 1.35 -4.08
C LYS A 137 17.29 2.75 -4.11
N SER A 138 17.04 3.54 -3.08
CA SER A 138 17.64 4.87 -2.94
C SER A 138 19.14 4.79 -2.69
N GLN A 139 19.60 3.82 -1.90
CA GLN A 139 21.02 3.57 -1.67
C GLN A 139 21.75 3.17 -2.96
N TYR A 140 21.19 2.24 -3.74
CA TYR A 140 21.80 1.86 -5.02
C TYR A 140 21.92 3.05 -5.97
N MET A 141 20.90 3.90 -6.03
CA MET A 141 20.94 5.10 -6.85
C MET A 141 21.98 6.11 -6.35
N LEU A 142 22.09 6.31 -5.03
CA LEU A 142 23.13 7.18 -4.46
C LEU A 142 24.54 6.64 -4.74
N LEU A 143 24.75 5.32 -4.68
CA LEU A 143 26.03 4.70 -5.02
C LEU A 143 26.38 4.90 -6.51
N ASP A 144 25.43 4.72 -7.42
CA ASP A 144 25.61 5.03 -8.86
C ASP A 144 26.01 6.50 -9.09
N VAL A 145 25.52 7.41 -8.26
CA VAL A 145 25.85 8.85 -8.34
C VAL A 145 27.22 9.16 -7.71
N LEU A 146 27.55 8.53 -6.59
CA LEU A 146 28.79 8.73 -5.83
C LEU A 146 30.02 8.10 -6.49
N GLU A 147 29.86 6.94 -7.17
CA GLU A 147 30.96 6.23 -7.85
C GLU A 147 30.78 6.22 -9.38
N PRO A 148 30.96 7.35 -10.08
CA PRO A 148 30.95 7.40 -11.56
C PRO A 148 32.24 6.77 -12.13
N GLY A 149 32.44 5.46 -11.96
CA GLY A 149 33.67 4.79 -12.40
C GLY A 149 34.10 3.57 -11.58
N GLY A 150 33.30 3.15 -10.59
CA GLY A 150 33.44 1.82 -10.01
C GLY A 150 33.31 0.75 -11.11
N ALA A 151 33.90 -0.43 -10.90
CA ALA A 151 34.10 -1.50 -11.90
C ALA A 151 32.81 -2.13 -12.52
N GLY A 152 31.66 -1.46 -12.42
CA GLY A 152 30.39 -1.84 -13.02
C GLY A 152 29.92 -0.89 -14.13
N PRO A 153 28.90 -1.29 -14.91
CA PRO A 153 28.33 -0.45 -15.97
C PRO A 153 27.67 0.79 -15.37
N SER A 154 28.25 1.97 -15.63
CA SER A 154 27.67 3.25 -15.21
C SER A 154 26.29 3.44 -15.86
N VAL A 155 25.26 3.70 -15.05
CA VAL A 155 23.90 3.91 -15.57
C VAL A 155 23.84 5.22 -16.38
N PRO A 156 23.29 5.19 -17.61
CA PRO A 156 23.13 6.39 -18.42
C PRO A 156 22.41 7.52 -17.67
N PRO A 157 22.78 8.79 -17.90
CA PRO A 157 22.20 9.94 -17.18
C PRO A 157 20.68 10.06 -17.35
N GLU A 158 20.12 9.64 -18.48
CA GLU A 158 18.68 9.64 -18.76
C GLU A 158 17.95 8.63 -17.85
N LEU A 159 18.48 7.41 -17.77
CA LEU A 159 17.98 6.34 -16.90
C LEU A 159 18.11 6.70 -15.41
N ARG A 160 19.16 7.43 -15.02
CA ARG A 160 19.30 7.96 -13.65
C ARG A 160 18.20 8.96 -13.32
N THR A 161 17.89 9.86 -14.25
CA THR A 161 16.82 10.87 -14.09
C THR A 161 15.45 10.20 -13.99
N GLU A 162 15.19 9.19 -14.81
CA GLU A 162 13.95 8.41 -14.78
C GLU A 162 13.79 7.66 -13.44
N ARG A 163 14.82 6.93 -13.00
CA ARG A 163 14.83 6.25 -11.70
C ARG A 163 14.66 7.23 -10.52
N ALA A 164 15.26 8.42 -10.59
CA ALA A 164 15.05 9.46 -9.58
C ALA A 164 13.55 9.84 -9.50
N ARG A 165 12.89 10.03 -10.65
CA ARG A 165 11.44 10.34 -10.71
C ARG A 165 10.58 9.19 -10.18
N GLU A 166 10.90 7.96 -10.53
CA GLU A 166 10.21 6.78 -9.98
C GLU A 166 10.33 6.71 -8.45
N LEU A 167 11.52 6.97 -7.91
CA LEU A 167 11.74 6.99 -6.46
C LEU A 167 10.99 8.15 -5.80
N LEU A 168 10.90 9.33 -6.42
CA LEU A 168 10.08 10.44 -5.92
C LEU A 168 8.58 10.07 -5.89
N GLN A 169 8.08 9.39 -6.92
CA GLN A 169 6.69 8.92 -6.94
C GLN A 169 6.45 7.88 -5.84
N LYS A 170 7.37 6.93 -5.69
CA LYS A 170 7.29 5.91 -4.63
C LYS A 170 7.32 6.53 -3.24
N LYS A 171 8.13 7.58 -3.02
CA LYS A 171 8.17 8.35 -1.77
C LYS A 171 6.80 8.91 -1.39
N ARG A 172 6.05 9.43 -2.37
CA ARG A 172 4.70 9.96 -2.16
C ARG A 172 3.73 8.91 -1.64
N TYR A 173 3.84 7.67 -2.13
CA TYR A 173 3.00 6.55 -1.70
C TYR A 173 3.33 6.11 -0.26
N ILE A 174 4.61 5.99 0.08
CA ILE A 174 5.03 5.53 1.42
C ILE A 174 4.84 6.61 2.50
N ASN A 175 4.79 7.90 2.13
CA ASN A 175 4.73 8.99 3.10
C ASN A 175 3.50 8.91 4.01
N ALA A 176 2.35 8.50 3.48
CA ALA A 176 1.14 8.31 4.28
C ALA A 176 1.30 7.21 5.34
N GLN A 177 2.03 6.14 5.02
CA GLN A 177 2.30 5.04 5.94
C GLN A 177 3.33 5.46 7.01
N LEU A 178 4.36 6.22 6.63
CA LEU A 178 5.37 6.74 7.56
C LEU A 178 4.76 7.65 8.62
N GLU A 179 3.76 8.46 8.25
CA GLU A 179 3.02 9.33 9.17
C GLU A 179 2.05 8.54 10.05
N ARG A 180 1.27 7.62 9.46
CA ARG A 180 0.31 6.77 10.20
C ARG A 180 0.98 5.95 11.30
N PHE A 181 2.15 5.38 11.02
CA PHE A 181 2.89 4.53 11.95
C PHE A 181 3.98 5.26 12.75
N GLN A 182 3.99 6.59 12.74
CA GLN A 182 4.93 7.44 13.50
C GLN A 182 6.42 7.11 13.28
N MET A 183 6.79 6.74 12.05
CA MET A 183 8.16 6.35 11.69
C MET A 183 9.04 7.59 11.43
N ALA A 184 9.13 8.49 12.41
CA ALA A 184 9.69 9.83 12.26
C ALA A 184 11.14 9.85 11.74
N LYS A 185 11.99 8.93 12.23
CA LYS A 185 13.38 8.80 11.76
C LYS A 185 13.44 8.41 10.28
N ALA A 186 12.66 7.42 9.88
CA ALA A 186 12.60 6.96 8.49
C ALA A 186 12.03 8.04 7.58
N LYS A 187 11.00 8.76 8.02
CA LYS A 187 10.45 9.92 7.31
C LYS A 187 11.50 11.01 7.09
N ALA A 188 12.19 11.43 8.15
CA ALA A 188 13.22 12.47 8.05
C ALA A 188 14.35 12.08 7.09
N LEU A 189 14.70 10.79 7.04
CA LEU A 189 15.69 10.28 6.09
C LEU A 189 15.14 10.26 4.65
N CYS A 190 13.90 9.79 4.45
CA CYS A 190 13.25 9.81 3.15
C CYS A 190 13.11 11.25 2.60
N ASP A 191 12.83 12.23 3.46
CA ASP A 191 12.75 13.64 3.08
C ASP A 191 14.13 14.21 2.68
N GLN A 192 15.21 13.81 3.37
CA GLN A 192 16.59 14.16 2.98
C GLN A 192 16.97 13.58 1.61
N ILE A 193 16.60 12.33 1.35
CA ILE A 193 16.83 11.66 0.06
C ILE A 193 15.99 12.31 -1.04
N GLU A 194 14.75 12.68 -0.75
CA GLU A 194 13.86 13.34 -1.70
C GLU A 194 14.45 14.65 -2.22
N LEU A 195 15.08 15.45 -1.34
CA LEU A 195 15.73 16.70 -1.74
C LEU A 195 16.80 16.45 -2.83
N LEU A 196 17.66 15.45 -2.63
CA LEU A 196 18.68 15.08 -3.61
C LEU A 196 18.08 14.56 -4.91
N PHE A 197 17.03 13.74 -4.82
CA PHE A 197 16.38 13.18 -6.01
C PHE A 197 15.61 14.22 -6.80
N ARG A 198 15.10 15.28 -6.16
CA ARG A 198 14.51 16.43 -6.84
C ARG A 198 15.55 17.18 -7.65
N GLU A 199 16.72 17.44 -7.07
CA GLU A 199 17.84 18.08 -7.77
C GLU A 199 18.30 17.23 -8.98
N LEU A 200 18.40 15.91 -8.80
CA LEU A 200 18.71 14.98 -9.90
C LEU A 200 17.61 14.92 -10.98
N ALA A 201 16.34 14.95 -10.60
CA ALA A 201 15.21 14.84 -11.54
C ALA A 201 14.96 16.12 -12.37
N GLN A 202 15.38 17.28 -11.86
CA GLN A 202 15.23 18.59 -12.51
C GLN A 202 16.25 18.80 -13.64
N LEU A 203 17.39 18.12 -13.61
CA LEU A 203 18.53 18.37 -14.51
C LEU A 203 18.59 17.39 -15.69
N GLY A 204 17.43 17.08 -16.30
CA GLY A 204 17.21 16.01 -17.29
C GLY A 204 17.94 16.07 -18.64
N GLY A 205 19.17 16.59 -18.70
CA GLY A 205 20.03 16.66 -19.89
C GLY A 205 21.50 16.32 -19.64
N GLY A 206 21.80 15.58 -18.56
CA GLY A 206 23.17 15.32 -18.11
C GLY A 206 23.63 16.39 -17.13
N LEU A 207 24.06 15.95 -15.94
CA LEU A 207 24.56 16.88 -14.94
C LEU A 207 25.94 17.42 -15.36
N PRO A 208 26.19 18.73 -15.25
CA PRO A 208 27.55 19.23 -15.23
C PRO A 208 28.27 18.59 -14.04
N GLU A 209 29.51 18.14 -14.25
CA GLU A 209 30.27 17.37 -13.24
C GLU A 209 30.41 18.13 -11.91
N ALA A 210 30.37 19.47 -11.94
CA ALA A 210 30.36 20.32 -10.76
C ALA A 210 29.10 20.16 -9.89
N GLU A 211 27.91 20.01 -10.50
CA GLU A 211 26.66 19.84 -9.76
C GLU A 211 26.55 18.41 -9.20
N LEU A 212 27.08 17.42 -9.93
CA LEU A 212 27.27 16.07 -9.40
C LEU A 212 28.20 16.09 -8.19
N ALA A 213 29.36 16.74 -8.27
CA ALA A 213 30.28 16.85 -7.15
C ALA A 213 29.64 17.53 -5.92
N ARG A 214 28.80 18.54 -6.15
CA ARG A 214 28.02 19.20 -5.09
C ARG A 214 27.03 18.23 -4.42
N LEU A 215 26.28 17.46 -5.21
CA LEU A 215 25.36 16.44 -4.71
C LEU A 215 26.09 15.33 -3.93
N ARG A 216 27.27 14.91 -4.42
CA ARG A 216 28.13 13.94 -3.71
C ARG A 216 28.56 14.48 -2.35
N GLY A 217 29.06 15.72 -2.32
CA GLY A 217 29.43 16.39 -1.06
C GLY A 217 28.28 16.46 -0.07
N LEU A 218 27.07 16.81 -0.53
CA LEU A 218 25.87 16.83 0.33
C LEU A 218 25.49 15.44 0.87
N ALA A 219 25.63 14.40 0.06
CA ALA A 219 25.32 13.03 0.48
C ALA A 219 26.34 12.49 1.50
N GLU A 220 27.63 12.83 1.32
CA GLU A 220 28.73 12.48 2.22
C GLU A 220 28.67 13.26 3.53
N GLU A 221 28.51 14.58 3.48
CA GLU A 221 28.38 15.46 4.66
C GLU A 221 27.23 15.02 5.56
N ARG A 222 26.09 14.67 4.94
CA ARG A 222 24.92 14.17 5.68
C ARG A 222 25.03 12.71 6.07
N GLN A 223 26.10 12.01 5.69
CA GLN A 223 26.34 10.58 5.92
C GLN A 223 25.14 9.71 5.54
N LEU A 224 24.52 9.99 4.39
CA LEU A 224 23.22 9.38 4.04
C LEU A 224 23.30 7.87 3.92
N LEU A 225 24.38 7.31 3.35
CA LEU A 225 24.55 5.86 3.24
C LEU A 225 24.61 5.17 4.61
N LEU A 226 25.30 5.78 5.57
CA LEU A 226 25.37 5.27 6.94
C LEU A 226 23.99 5.33 7.62
N LYS A 227 23.30 6.47 7.51
CA LYS A 227 21.96 6.64 8.07
C LYS A 227 20.95 5.67 7.45
N ILE A 228 21.05 5.43 6.14
CA ILE A 228 20.25 4.42 5.43
C ILE A 228 20.51 3.04 6.01
N ASN A 229 21.76 2.62 6.17
CA ASN A 229 22.09 1.32 6.75
C ASN A 229 21.58 1.18 8.19
N LEU A 230 21.71 2.23 9.00
CA LEU A 230 21.23 2.23 10.38
C LEU A 230 19.70 2.09 10.43
N VAL A 231 18.98 2.94 9.69
CA VAL A 231 17.51 2.91 9.66
C VAL A 231 17.00 1.61 9.06
N LYS A 232 17.62 1.09 7.99
CA LYS A 232 17.26 -0.24 7.44
C LYS A 232 17.36 -1.32 8.51
N LYS A 233 18.43 -1.31 9.33
CA LYS A 233 18.63 -2.26 10.42
C LYS A 233 17.60 -2.08 11.54
N GLU A 234 17.28 -0.86 11.94
CA GLU A 234 16.20 -0.58 12.92
C GLU A 234 14.85 -1.12 12.41
N LEU A 235 14.52 -0.86 11.15
CA LEU A 235 13.24 -1.27 10.55
C LEU A 235 13.10 -2.78 10.35
N THR A 236 14.19 -3.52 10.12
CA THR A 236 14.17 -4.99 10.01
C THR A 236 14.26 -5.70 11.35
N SER A 237 14.92 -5.11 12.34
CA SER A 237 15.04 -5.69 13.69
C SER A 237 13.81 -5.43 14.57
N GLY A 238 12.96 -4.47 14.20
CA GLY A 238 11.67 -4.24 14.84
C GLY A 238 11.71 -3.65 16.26
N VAL A 239 12.89 -3.18 16.70
CA VAL A 239 13.15 -2.54 18.00
C VAL A 239 12.71 -1.08 18.01
#